data_AF-A0A0S4LNQ7-F1
#
_entry.id   AF-A0A0S4LNQ7-F1
#
_cell.length_a   1.000
_cell.length_b   1.000
_cell.length_c   1.000
_cell.angle_alpha   90.00
_cell.angle_beta   90.00
_cell.angle_gamma   90.00
#
_symmetry.space_group_name_H-M   'P 1'
#
loop_
_entity.id
_entity.type
_entity.pdbx_description
1 polymer ?
#
loop_
_entity_poly.entity_id
_entity_poly.type
_entity_poly.pdbx_seq_one_letter_code
_entity_poly.pdbx_strand_id
1 'polypeptide(L)'
;MAAHGFFRAILMVILMTAPVSAETFRSDSKRLKNTTMDIVITETERSERTSVVHIQIKAIGSSVGASFFLLCSVRDLAQQRGHYRYIAKAEGQPHPNHMLIGFLKSATDEPEGLDSRLMGQQVIDLEQFAPICDKMQ
;
A
#
# COMPACT_ATOMS: atom_id res chain seq x y z
N MET A 1 60.07 -13.11 35.24
CA MET A 1 58.66 -13.28 35.62
C MET A 1 57.86 -12.21 34.90
N ALA A 2 57.09 -12.61 33.90
CA ALA A 2 56.26 -11.74 33.07
C ALA A 2 54.84 -11.69 33.64
N ALA A 3 54.21 -10.52 33.64
CA ALA A 3 52.78 -10.36 33.91
C ALA A 3 52.22 -9.36 32.90
N HIS A 4 51.69 -9.89 31.79
CA HIS A 4 50.95 -9.13 30.79
C HIS A 4 49.49 -9.00 31.25
N GLY A 5 49.09 -7.80 31.67
CA GLY A 5 47.69 -7.46 31.90
C GLY A 5 46.97 -7.25 30.58
N PHE A 6 46.15 -8.23 30.18
CA PHE A 6 45.26 -8.12 29.02
C PHE A 6 44.05 -7.24 29.37
N PHE A 7 44.11 -5.95 29.03
CA PHE A 7 42.97 -5.05 29.07
C PHE A 7 42.06 -5.38 27.87
N ARG A 8 41.00 -6.17 28.10
CA ARG A 8 40.00 -6.53 27.07
C ARG A 8 39.22 -5.29 26.66
N ALA A 9 39.51 -4.77 25.47
CA ALA A 9 38.69 -3.75 24.81
C ALA A 9 37.33 -4.36 24.43
N ILE A 10 36.24 -3.83 25.00
CA ILE A 10 34.87 -4.15 24.60
C ILE A 10 34.58 -3.36 23.33
N LEU A 11 34.52 -4.05 22.19
CA LEU A 11 34.13 -3.51 20.90
C LEU A 11 32.60 -3.40 20.85
N MET A 12 32.06 -2.21 21.10
CA MET A 12 30.64 -1.91 20.93
C MET A 12 30.35 -1.73 19.43
N VAL A 13 29.85 -2.77 18.77
CA VAL A 13 29.43 -2.72 17.37
C VAL A 13 28.08 -2.02 17.29
N ILE A 14 28.08 -0.75 16.87
CA ILE A 14 26.85 -0.04 16.48
C ILE A 14 26.43 -0.61 15.13
N LEU A 15 25.48 -1.55 15.15
CA LEU A 15 24.84 -2.06 13.95
C LEU A 15 23.99 -0.92 13.36
N MET A 16 24.53 -0.19 12.40
CA MET A 16 23.72 0.71 11.57
C MET A 16 22.80 -0.15 10.72
N THR A 17 21.58 -0.39 11.22
CA THR A 17 20.49 -0.91 10.39
C THR A 17 20.16 0.19 9.38
N ALA A 18 20.71 0.07 8.17
CA ALA A 18 20.21 0.85 7.05
C ALA A 18 18.69 0.66 6.99
N PRO A 19 17.89 1.73 6.78
CA PRO A 19 16.47 1.56 6.60
C PRO A 19 16.30 0.63 5.39
N VAL A 20 15.78 -0.57 5.63
CA VAL A 20 15.22 -1.40 4.55
C VAL A 20 14.20 -0.48 3.88
N SER A 21 14.56 0.00 2.69
CA SER A 21 13.65 0.73 1.82
C SER A 21 12.51 -0.23 1.53
N ALA A 22 11.47 -0.17 2.37
CA ALA A 22 10.35 -1.08 2.30
C ALA A 22 9.82 -0.99 0.88
N GLU A 23 9.79 -2.13 0.18
CA GLU A 23 9.39 -2.20 -1.21
C GLU A 23 8.07 -1.42 -1.37
N THR A 24 8.13 -0.32 -2.11
CA THR A 24 6.97 0.53 -2.36
C THR A 24 6.06 -0.25 -3.29
N PHE A 25 4.81 -0.44 -2.87
CA PHE A 25 3.86 -1.22 -3.65
C PHE A 25 3.75 -0.64 -5.06
N ARG A 26 3.77 -1.52 -6.07
CA ARG A 26 3.56 -1.15 -7.47
C ARG A 26 2.67 -2.17 -8.15
N SER A 27 1.64 -1.69 -8.84
CA SER A 27 0.76 -2.49 -9.69
C SER A 27 0.69 -1.86 -11.08
N ASP A 28 0.94 -2.67 -12.10
CA ASP A 28 0.93 -2.25 -13.50
C ASP A 28 -0.15 -3.03 -14.24
N SER A 29 -1.08 -2.31 -14.89
CA SER A 29 -2.16 -2.91 -15.67
C SER A 29 -1.66 -3.85 -16.77
N LYS A 30 -0.43 -3.67 -17.27
CA LYS A 30 0.17 -4.54 -18.30
C LYS A 30 0.38 -5.98 -17.83
N ARG A 31 0.31 -6.26 -16.52
CA ARG A 31 0.28 -7.63 -16.01
C ARG A 31 -0.98 -8.39 -16.45
N LEU A 32 -2.07 -7.67 -16.69
CA LEU A 32 -3.32 -8.23 -17.20
C LEU A 32 -3.15 -8.55 -18.69
N LYS A 33 -3.30 -9.82 -19.07
CA LYS A 33 -3.17 -10.24 -20.47
C LYS A 33 -4.23 -9.55 -21.34
N ASN A 34 -3.86 -9.19 -22.57
CA ASN A 34 -4.75 -8.62 -23.60
C ASN A 34 -5.47 -7.31 -23.22
N THR A 35 -4.85 -6.50 -22.37
CA THR A 35 -5.41 -5.20 -21.99
C THR A 35 -4.92 -4.06 -22.89
N THR A 36 -5.82 -3.16 -23.25
CA THR A 36 -5.47 -1.87 -23.87
C THR A 36 -5.15 -0.80 -22.83
N MET A 37 -5.33 -1.11 -21.54
CA MET A 37 -5.05 -0.20 -20.43
C MET A 37 -3.54 0.04 -20.27
N ASP A 38 -3.18 1.25 -19.87
CA ASP A 38 -1.85 1.67 -19.45
C ASP A 38 -2.03 2.55 -18.20
N ILE A 39 -2.26 1.86 -17.10
CA ILE A 39 -2.46 2.40 -15.76
C ILE A 39 -1.41 1.78 -14.84
N VAL A 40 -0.76 2.62 -14.06
CA VAL A 40 0.24 2.23 -13.06
C VAL A 40 -0.15 2.85 -11.73
N ILE A 41 -0.20 2.02 -10.69
CA ILE A 41 -0.41 2.47 -9.31
C ILE A 41 0.90 2.25 -8.55
N THR A 42 1.40 3.29 -7.89
CA THR A 42 2.60 3.22 -7.06
C THR A 42 2.32 3.83 -5.71
N GLU A 43 2.63 3.14 -4.63
CA GLU A 43 2.59 3.70 -3.29
C GLU A 43 3.75 4.68 -3.11
N THR A 44 3.41 5.93 -2.84
CA THR A 44 4.36 7.05 -2.72
C THR A 44 4.63 7.44 -1.28
N GLU A 45 3.65 7.24 -0.40
CA GLU A 45 3.78 7.52 1.04
C GLU A 45 3.17 6.37 1.84
N ARG A 46 3.82 6.00 2.94
CA ARG A 46 3.43 4.89 3.78
C ARG A 46 3.53 5.30 5.25
N SER A 47 2.43 5.21 5.97
CA SER A 47 2.35 5.31 7.44
C SER A 47 1.87 3.99 8.03
N GLU A 48 1.73 3.85 9.35
CA GLU A 48 1.37 2.59 10.02
C GLU A 48 0.10 1.94 9.42
N ARG A 49 -0.97 2.73 9.27
CA ARG A 49 -2.29 2.28 8.80
C ARG A 49 -2.85 3.10 7.64
N THR A 50 -2.01 3.89 6.99
CA THR A 50 -2.40 4.61 5.77
C THR A 50 -1.34 4.48 4.70
N SER A 51 -1.78 4.55 3.44
CA SER A 51 -0.92 4.60 2.27
C SER A 51 -1.46 5.64 1.30
N VAL A 52 -0.58 6.42 0.69
CA VAL A 52 -0.91 7.26 -0.47
C VAL A 52 -0.38 6.54 -1.70
N VAL A 53 -1.26 6.36 -2.68
CA VAL A 53 -0.87 5.82 -3.99
C VAL A 53 -1.02 6.89 -5.07
N HIS A 54 -0.06 6.97 -5.97
CA HIS A 54 -0.11 7.74 -7.20
C HIS A 54 -0.58 6.84 -8.35
N ILE A 55 -1.54 7.32 -9.12
CA ILE A 55 -2.18 6.64 -10.24
C ILE A 55 -1.77 7.35 -11.53
N GLN A 56 -0.89 6.72 -12.31
CA GLN A 56 -0.47 7.21 -13.62
C GLN A 56 -1.34 6.55 -14.68
N ILE A 57 -2.02 7.35 -15.50
CA ILE A 57 -2.90 6.87 -16.57
C ILE A 57 -2.38 7.42 -17.89
N LYS A 58 -1.87 6.54 -18.76
CA LYS A 58 -1.56 6.86 -20.15
C LYS A 58 -2.69 6.43 -21.10
N ALA A 59 -3.37 5.33 -20.78
CA ALA A 59 -4.53 4.85 -21.52
C ALA A 59 -5.52 4.16 -20.56
N ILE A 60 -6.77 4.61 -20.57
CA ILE A 60 -7.82 4.03 -19.71
C ILE A 60 -8.30 2.67 -20.24
N GLY A 61 -8.33 2.47 -21.56
CA GLY A 61 -8.95 1.29 -22.16
C GLY A 61 -10.45 1.22 -21.83
N SER A 62 -10.91 0.07 -21.33
CA SER A 62 -12.28 -0.10 -20.83
C SER A 62 -12.43 0.56 -19.46
N SER A 63 -13.40 1.47 -19.30
CA SER A 63 -13.69 2.12 -18.01
C SER A 63 -14.01 1.09 -16.91
N VAL A 64 -14.76 0.03 -17.23
CA VAL A 64 -15.07 -1.06 -16.28
C VAL A 64 -13.82 -1.84 -15.91
N GLY A 65 -12.96 -2.15 -16.90
CA GLY A 65 -11.69 -2.84 -16.67
C GLY A 65 -10.75 -2.02 -15.78
N ALA A 66 -10.69 -0.70 -15.99
CA ALA A 66 -9.88 0.21 -15.19
C ALA A 66 -10.36 0.26 -13.74
N SER A 67 -11.67 0.32 -13.51
CA SER A 67 -12.25 0.29 -12.16
C SER A 67 -11.90 -1.00 -11.42
N PHE A 68 -12.02 -2.17 -12.07
CA PHE A 68 -11.63 -3.42 -11.44
C PHE A 68 -10.12 -3.52 -11.22
N PHE A 69 -9.29 -3.06 -12.17
CA PHE A 69 -7.85 -3.02 -11.98
C PHE A 69 -7.44 -2.18 -10.77
N LEU A 70 -8.01 -0.98 -10.60
CA LEU A 70 -7.76 -0.13 -9.44
C LEU A 70 -8.15 -0.85 -8.14
N LEU A 71 -9.37 -1.40 -8.09
CA LEU A 71 -9.88 -2.11 -6.92
C LEU A 71 -9.01 -3.32 -6.53
N CYS A 72 -8.63 -4.15 -7.50
CA CYS A 72 -7.82 -5.33 -7.25
C CYS A 72 -6.39 -4.98 -6.86
N SER A 73 -5.84 -3.90 -7.40
CA SER A 73 -4.56 -3.37 -6.96
C SER A 73 -4.62 -2.85 -5.52
N VAL A 74 -5.71 -2.19 -5.12
CA VAL A 74 -5.91 -1.77 -3.72
C VAL A 74 -6.05 -2.97 -2.79
N ARG A 75 -6.72 -4.05 -3.21
CA ARG A 75 -6.77 -5.31 -2.45
C ARG A 75 -5.38 -5.93 -2.28
N ASP A 76 -4.60 -6.03 -3.36
CA ASP A 76 -3.23 -6.54 -3.32
C ASP A 76 -2.38 -5.72 -2.34
N LEU A 77 -2.49 -4.38 -2.38
CA LEU A 77 -1.83 -3.50 -1.43
C LEU A 77 -2.27 -3.80 0.01
N ALA A 78 -3.58 -3.88 0.29
CA ALA A 78 -4.08 -4.15 1.63
C ALA A 78 -3.60 -5.51 2.18
N GLN A 79 -3.45 -6.52 1.31
CA GLN A 79 -2.84 -7.80 1.65
C GLN A 79 -1.37 -7.63 2.06
N GLN A 80 -0.57 -6.92 1.26
CA GLN A 80 0.84 -6.67 1.55
C GLN A 80 1.08 -5.78 2.79
N ARG A 81 0.12 -4.91 3.13
CA ARG A 81 0.22 -4.01 4.28
C ARG A 81 -0.14 -4.66 5.61
N GLY A 82 -0.59 -5.91 5.61
CA GLY A 82 -0.92 -6.66 6.83
C GLY A 82 -2.22 -7.46 6.76
N HIS A 83 -2.61 -7.92 5.57
CA HIS A 83 -3.86 -8.68 5.36
C HIS A 83 -5.11 -7.95 5.82
N TYR A 84 -5.18 -6.64 5.57
CA TYR A 84 -6.35 -5.85 5.91
C TYR A 84 -7.53 -6.20 5.02
N ARG A 85 -8.67 -6.50 5.65
CA ARG A 85 -9.94 -6.76 4.99
C ARG A 85 -10.72 -5.49 4.69
N TYR A 86 -10.66 -4.51 5.60
CA TYR A 86 -11.47 -3.29 5.51
C TYR A 86 -10.59 -2.10 5.17
N ILE A 87 -11.08 -1.23 4.29
CA ILE A 87 -10.41 0.03 3.97
C ILE A 87 -11.40 1.18 3.92
N ALA A 88 -10.87 2.39 4.02
CA ALA A 88 -11.52 3.58 3.48
C ALA A 88 -10.57 4.22 2.46
N LYS A 89 -11.12 4.90 1.46
CA LYS A 89 -10.30 5.59 0.45
C LYS A 89 -10.83 6.99 0.16
N ALA A 90 -9.93 7.92 -0.13
CA ALA A 90 -10.25 9.24 -0.65
C ALA A 90 -9.45 9.47 -1.94
N GLU A 91 -10.16 9.62 -3.06
CA GLU A 91 -9.57 9.92 -4.35
C GLU A 91 -9.22 11.41 -4.48
N GLY A 92 -8.16 11.73 -5.22
CA GLY A 92 -7.67 13.10 -5.39
C GLY A 92 -6.94 13.65 -4.15
N GLN A 93 -6.52 12.79 -3.23
CA GLN A 93 -5.83 13.16 -1.99
C GLN A 93 -4.43 12.53 -1.92
N PRO A 94 -3.38 13.27 -1.51
CA PRO A 94 -3.38 14.71 -1.20
C PRO A 94 -3.45 15.64 -2.43
N HIS A 95 -3.28 15.09 -3.63
CA HIS A 95 -3.27 15.85 -4.88
C HIS A 95 -4.06 15.09 -5.97
N PRO A 96 -4.35 15.73 -7.11
CA PRO A 96 -4.88 15.03 -8.28
C PRO A 96 -4.06 13.78 -8.61
N ASN A 97 -4.74 12.75 -9.14
CA ASN A 97 -4.15 11.45 -9.47
C ASN A 97 -3.58 10.67 -8.29
N HIS A 98 -3.81 11.11 -7.05
CA HIS A 98 -3.46 10.34 -5.86
C HIS A 98 -4.71 9.78 -5.20
N MET A 99 -4.53 8.75 -4.41
CA MET A 99 -5.57 8.18 -3.57
C MET A 99 -4.98 7.88 -2.20
N LEU A 100 -5.59 8.44 -1.16
CA LEU A 100 -5.33 8.08 0.22
C LEU A 100 -6.13 6.83 0.55
N ILE A 101 -5.49 5.84 1.16
CA ILE A 101 -6.09 4.59 1.59
C ILE A 101 -5.81 4.44 3.08
N GLY A 102 -6.86 4.29 3.88
CA GLY A 102 -6.78 3.91 5.28
C GLY A 102 -7.13 2.44 5.46
N PHE A 103 -6.32 1.73 6.26
CA PHE A 103 -6.51 0.32 6.55
C PHE A 103 -7.21 0.13 7.90
N LEU A 104 -8.43 -0.42 7.87
CA LEU A 104 -9.33 -0.55 9.01
C LEU A 104 -9.27 -1.96 9.60
N LYS A 105 -9.40 -2.06 10.93
CA LYS A 105 -9.40 -3.35 11.64
C LYS A 105 -10.78 -4.00 11.64
N SER A 106 -11.83 -3.19 11.57
CA SER A 106 -13.22 -3.64 11.55
C SER A 106 -14.09 -2.83 10.60
N ALA A 107 -15.27 -3.35 10.27
CA ALA A 107 -16.27 -2.66 9.44
C ALA A 107 -16.90 -1.43 10.12
N THR A 108 -16.74 -1.30 11.44
CA THR A 108 -17.30 -0.22 12.26
C THR A 108 -16.25 0.80 12.68
N ASP A 109 -14.99 0.63 12.27
CA ASP A 109 -13.93 1.62 12.55
C ASP A 109 -14.26 2.93 11.82
N GLU A 110 -14.06 4.05 12.52
CA GLU A 110 -14.20 5.39 11.96
C GLU A 110 -12.95 5.77 11.12
N PRO A 111 -13.07 5.99 9.81
CA PRO A 111 -11.92 6.29 8.95
C PRO A 111 -11.14 7.56 9.34
N GLU A 112 -11.83 8.58 9.83
CA GLU A 112 -11.25 9.84 10.30
C GLU A 112 -10.28 9.67 11.48
N GLY A 113 -10.39 8.58 12.23
CA GLY A 113 -9.44 8.24 13.29
C GLY A 113 -8.05 7.83 12.76
N LEU A 114 -7.94 7.50 11.46
CA LEU A 114 -6.65 7.24 10.81
C LEU A 114 -6.07 8.50 10.16
N ASP A 115 -6.93 9.26 9.48
CA ASP A 115 -6.57 10.50 8.79
C ASP A 115 -7.85 11.32 8.56
N SER A 116 -7.82 12.61 8.91
CA SER A 116 -9.00 13.48 8.78
C SER A 116 -9.49 13.64 7.34
N ARG A 117 -8.64 13.40 6.34
CA ARG A 117 -9.04 13.41 4.91
C ARG A 117 -9.94 12.23 4.53
N LEU A 118 -10.05 11.21 5.38
CA LEU A 118 -10.97 10.09 5.22
C LEU A 118 -12.35 10.34 5.85
N MET A 119 -12.57 11.51 6.45
CA MET A 119 -13.87 11.87 7.04
C MET A 119 -15.00 11.72 6.01
N GLY A 120 -16.06 11.00 6.40
CA GLY A 120 -17.22 10.74 5.56
C GLY A 120 -17.01 9.71 4.44
N GLN A 121 -15.82 9.10 4.34
CA GLN A 121 -15.60 8.00 3.40
C GLN A 121 -16.25 6.71 3.91
N GLN A 122 -16.74 5.90 2.98
CA GLN A 122 -17.35 4.61 3.31
C GLN A 122 -16.29 3.55 3.61
N VAL A 123 -16.61 2.66 4.54
CA VAL A 123 -15.82 1.46 4.79
C VAL A 123 -16.14 0.41 3.73
N ILE A 124 -15.10 -0.06 3.07
CA ILE A 124 -15.15 -1.05 1.99
C ILE A 124 -14.61 -2.37 2.50
N ASP A 125 -15.41 -3.44 2.38
CA ASP A 125 -14.97 -4.81 2.63
C ASP A 125 -14.36 -5.40 1.35
N LEU A 126 -13.03 -5.58 1.35
CA LEU A 126 -12.28 -6.05 0.21
C LEU A 126 -12.57 -7.52 -0.15
N GLU A 127 -13.05 -8.32 0.79
CA GLU A 127 -13.38 -9.73 0.54
C GLU A 127 -14.60 -9.89 -0.37
N GLN A 128 -15.48 -8.89 -0.44
CA GLN A 128 -16.61 -8.88 -1.40
C GLN A 128 -16.12 -8.91 -2.86
N PHE A 129 -14.88 -8.49 -3.10
CA PHE A 129 -14.28 -8.40 -4.43
C PHE A 129 -13.22 -9.46 -4.70
N ALA A 130 -12.91 -10.32 -3.72
CA ALA A 130 -11.96 -11.41 -3.92
C ALA A 130 -12.27 -12.25 -5.18
N PRO A 131 -13.53 -12.69 -5.43
CA PRO A 131 -13.83 -13.54 -6.58
C PRO A 131 -13.58 -12.89 -7.95
N ILE A 132 -13.72 -11.55 -8.05
CA ILE A 132 -13.44 -10.84 -9.31
C ILE A 132 -11.94 -10.59 -9.46
N CYS A 133 -11.25 -10.25 -8.37
CA CYS A 133 -9.82 -9.98 -8.39
C CYS A 133 -8.98 -11.23 -8.66
N ASP A 134 -9.39 -12.37 -8.12
CA ASP A 134 -8.71 -13.65 -8.35
C ASP A 134 -8.84 -14.12 -9.81
N LYS A 135 -9.85 -13.62 -10.56
CA LYS A 135 -10.01 -13.87 -12.01
C LYS A 135 -9.23 -12.90 -12.89
N MET A 136 -8.74 -11.80 -12.34
CA MET A 136 -8.01 -10.78 -13.09
C MET A 136 -6.50 -11.04 -13.13
N GLN A 137 -5.95 -11.82 -12.21
CA GLN A 137 -4.54 -12.21 -12.19
C GLN A 137 -4.18 -13.12 -13.38
#